data_AF-A0A1V4WQX1-F1
#
_entry.id   AF-A0A1V4WQX1-F1
#
_cell.length_a   1.000
_cell.length_b   1.000
_cell.length_c   1.000
_cell.angle_alpha   90.00
_cell.angle_beta   90.00
_cell.angle_gamma   90.00
#
_symmetry.space_group_name_H-M   'P 1'
#
loop_
_entity.id
_entity.type
_entity.pdbx_description
1 polymer ?
#
loop_
_entity_poly.entity_id
_entity_poly.type
_entity_poly.pdbx_seq_one_letter_code
_entity_poly.pdbx_strand_id
1 'polypeptide(L)' 'MSGTQKTRGNTNESIRECFHLLAKSCERYGEMERSAAPEVVMDMERLLIWKRIMFLFNVDPDRRN' A
#
# COMPACT_ATOMS: atom_id res chain seq x y z
N MET A 1 -1.08 -36.30 0.71
CA MET A 1 -1.60 -34.91 0.72
C MET A 1 -0.49 -34.01 1.24
N SER A 2 0.28 -33.40 0.34
CA SER A 2 1.34 -32.45 0.70
C SER A 2 0.72 -31.05 0.73
N GLY A 3 0.52 -30.52 1.94
CA GLY A 3 0.00 -29.17 2.12
C GLY A 3 1.06 -28.16 1.70
N THR A 4 0.80 -27.44 0.62
CA THR A 4 1.63 -26.33 0.15
C THR A 4 1.64 -25.25 1.25
N GLN A 5 2.70 -25.23 2.07
CA GLN A 5 3.04 -24.08 2.90
C GLN A 5 3.30 -22.91 1.96
N LYS A 6 2.26 -22.09 1.75
CA LYS A 6 2.36 -20.82 1.06
C LYS A 6 3.36 -19.99 1.86
N THR A 7 4.55 -19.83 1.29
CA THR A 7 5.68 -19.10 1.83
C THR A 7 5.20 -17.79 2.43
N ARG A 8 5.43 -17.60 3.74
CA ARG A 8 5.47 -16.27 4.35
C ARG A 8 6.53 -15.51 3.55
N GLY A 9 6.10 -14.72 2.56
CA GLY A 9 6.97 -13.75 1.90
C GLY A 9 7.64 -12.93 2.99
N ASN A 10 8.95 -12.78 2.89
CA ASN A 10 9.77 -12.11 3.89
C ASN A 10 9.12 -10.75 4.20
N THR A 11 8.79 -10.48 5.47
CA THR A 11 8.09 -9.24 5.87
C THR A 11 8.83 -7.98 5.36
N ASN A 12 10.14 -8.06 5.20
CA ASN A 12 10.94 -6.99 4.59
C ASN A 12 10.66 -6.77 3.10
N GLU A 13 10.38 -7.84 2.34
CA GLU A 13 9.98 -7.75 0.93
C GLU A 13 8.59 -7.11 0.81
N SER A 14 7.66 -7.43 1.73
CA SER A 14 6.31 -6.84 1.72
C SER A 14 6.29 -5.37 2.16
N ILE A 15 7.15 -4.95 3.10
CA ILE A 15 7.32 -3.53 3.47
C ILE A 15 7.90 -2.74 2.31
N ARG A 16 8.98 -3.23 1.68
CA ARG A 16 9.62 -2.56 0.54
C ARG A 16 8.66 -2.41 -0.62
N GLU A 17 7.91 -3.46 -0.95
CA GLU A 17 6.85 -3.41 -1.96
C GLU A 17 5.77 -2.37 -1.58
N CYS A 18 5.38 -2.30 -0.30
CA CYS A 18 4.39 -1.33 0.16
C CYS A 18 4.85 0.12 -0.04
N PHE A 19 6.10 0.45 0.30
CA PHE A 19 6.66 1.78 0.04
C PHE A 19 6.71 2.12 -1.45
N HIS A 20 7.11 1.16 -2.30
CA HIS A 20 7.14 1.35 -3.75
C HIS A 20 5.73 1.64 -4.32
N LEU A 21 4.74 0.87 -3.88
CA LEU A 21 3.35 1.07 -4.29
C LEU A 21 2.77 2.38 -3.73
N LEU A 22 3.15 2.79 -2.53
CA LEU A 22 2.76 4.07 -1.94
C LEU A 22 3.28 5.24 -2.78
N ALA A 23 4.57 5.23 -3.15
CA ALA A 23 5.16 6.26 -3.99
C ALA A 23 4.42 6.39 -5.34
N LYS A 24 4.17 5.25 -6.01
CA LYS A 24 3.38 5.22 -7.26
C LYS A 24 1.95 5.73 -7.11
N SER A 25 1.33 5.46 -5.97
CA SER A 25 -0.01 5.96 -5.67
C SER A 25 -0.02 7.48 -5.50
N CYS A 26 0.96 8.05 -4.80
CA CYS A 26 1.09 9.49 -4.66
C CYS A 26 1.36 10.19 -6.00
N GLU A 27 2.23 9.61 -6.84
CA GLU A 27 2.51 10.11 -8.19
C GLU A 27 1.24 10.14 -9.05
N ARG A 28 0.50 9.02 -9.12
CA ARG A 28 -0.78 8.94 -9.83
C ARG A 28 -1.80 9.94 -9.32
N TYR A 29 -1.90 10.11 -7.99
CA TYR A 29 -2.82 11.09 -7.42
C TYR A 29 -2.50 12.51 -7.90
N GLY A 30 -1.22 12.90 -7.92
CA GLY A 30 -0.79 14.21 -8.43
C GLY A 30 -0.98 14.37 -9.95
N GLU A 31 -0.93 13.30 -10.74
CA GLU A 31 -1.31 13.31 -12.15
C GLU A 31 -2.83 13.47 -12.34
N MET A 32 -3.63 12.78 -11.54
CA MET A 32 -5.09 12.87 -11.54
C MET A 32 -5.56 14.28 -11.17
N GLU A 33 -4.95 14.88 -10.15
CA GLU A 33 -5.23 16.26 -9.74
C GLU A 33 -4.93 17.26 -10.86
N ARG A 34 -3.77 17.13 -11.52
CA ARG A 34 -3.38 17.98 -12.66
C ARG A 34 -4.25 17.83 -13.89
N SER A 35 -4.82 16.64 -14.09
CA SER A 35 -5.68 16.33 -15.24
C SER A 35 -7.18 16.53 -14.96
N ALA A 36 -7.54 17.05 -13.78
CA ALA A 36 -8.93 17.19 -13.34
C ALA A 36 -9.74 15.89 -13.48
N ALA A 37 -9.12 14.77 -13.08
CA ALA A 37 -9.76 13.46 -13.12
C ALA A 37 -11.04 13.43 -12.27
N PRO A 38 -12.00 12.54 -12.57
CA PRO A 38 -13.23 12.43 -11.78
C PRO A 38 -12.96 12.17 -10.29
N GLU A 39 -13.68 12.84 -9.39
CA GLU A 39 -13.49 12.75 -7.92
C GLU A 39 -13.54 11.29 -7.44
N VAL A 40 -14.41 10.46 -8.02
CA VAL A 40 -14.52 9.03 -7.67
C VAL A 40 -13.20 8.27 -7.86
N VAL A 41 -12.42 8.61 -8.88
CA VAL A 41 -11.11 7.97 -9.14
C VAL A 41 -10.07 8.50 -8.16
N MET A 42 -10.13 9.80 -7.86
CA MET A 42 -9.26 10.42 -6.86
C MET A 42 -9.48 9.82 -5.47
N ASP A 43 -10.73 9.62 -5.06
CA ASP A 43 -11.11 9.00 -3.78
C ASP A 43 -10.61 7.56 -3.68
N MET A 44 -10.69 6.78 -4.76
CA MET A 44 -10.12 5.44 -4.80
C MET A 44 -8.60 5.47 -4.57
N GLU A 45 -7.88 6.40 -5.19
CA GLU A 45 -6.42 6.52 -5.00
C GLU A 45 -6.09 7.00 -3.56
N ARG A 46 -6.86 7.93 -2.98
CA ARG A 46 -6.72 8.33 -1.55
C ARG A 46 -6.90 7.14 -0.61
N LEU A 47 -7.91 6.29 -0.83
CA LEU A 47 -8.13 5.08 -0.03
C LEU A 47 -6.97 4.09 -0.14
N LEU A 48 -6.41 3.93 -1.34
CA LEU A 48 -5.26 3.08 -1.60
C LEU A 48 -3.98 3.60 -0.91
N ILE A 49 -3.75 4.91 -0.91
CA ILE A 49 -2.67 5.58 -0.16
C ILE A 49 -2.85 5.29 1.33
N TRP A 50 -4.04 5.57 1.87
CA TRP A 50 -4.35 5.39 3.29
C TRP A 50 -4.14 3.95 3.75
N LYS A 51 -4.63 2.97 3.00
CA LYS A 51 -4.46 1.54 3.31
C LYS A 51 -2.98 1.14 3.42
N ARG A 52 -2.12 1.68 2.56
CA ARG A 52 -0.67 1.40 2.57
C ARG A 52 0.03 2.06 3.76
N ILE A 53 -0.32 3.31 4.06
CA ILE A 53 0.15 4.00 5.26
C ILE A 53 -0.22 3.19 6.50
N MET A 54 -1.48 2.78 6.63
CA MET A 54 -1.96 1.95 7.75
C MET A 54 -1.23 0.62 7.83
N PHE A 55 -0.95 -0.04 6.70
CA PHE A 55 -0.15 -1.27 6.70
C PHE A 55 1.25 -1.01 7.27
N LEU A 56 1.97 0.00 6.78
CA LEU A 56 3.32 0.34 7.26
C LEU A 56 3.34 0.64 8.77
N PHE A 57 2.33 1.35 9.26
CA PHE A 57 2.18 1.67 10.69
C PHE A 57 1.72 0.49 11.57
N ASN A 58 1.11 -0.55 11.00
CA ASN A 58 0.65 -1.76 11.71
C ASN A 58 1.64 -2.94 11.61
N VAL A 59 2.62 -2.83 10.73
CA VAL A 59 3.72 -3.80 10.59
C VAL A 59 4.84 -3.51 11.60
N ASP A 60 4.81 -2.36 12.27
CA ASP A 60 5.68 -2.06 13.42
C ASP A 60 5.49 -3.14 14.52
N PRO A 61 6.50 -3.99 14.77
CA PRO A 61 6.41 -5.04 15.78
C PRO A 61 6.32 -4.48 17.21
N ASP A 62 6.81 -3.26 17.46
CA ASP A 62 6.83 -2.65 18.80
C ASP A 62 5.44 -2.12 19.23
N ARG A 63 4.50 -2.00 18.29
CA ARG A 63 3.10 -1.61 18.58
C ARG A 63 2.21 -2.74 19.10
N ARG A 64 2.70 -3.98 19.14
CA ARG A 64 1.94 -5.16 19.59
C ARG A 64 2.18 -5.54 21.07
N ASN A 65 2.95 -4.75 21.81
CA ASN A 65 3.22 -4.92 23.24
C ASN A 65 2.47 -3.89 24.09
#